data_AF-A0A7S1EUK3-F1
#
_entry.id   AF-A0A7S1EUK3-F1
#
_cell.length_a   1.000
_cell.length_b   1.000
_cell.length_c   1.000
_cell.angle_alpha   90.00
_cell.angle_beta   90.00
_cell.angle_gamma   90.00
#
_symmetry.space_group_name_H-M   'P 1'
#
loop_
_entity.id
_entity.type
_entity.pdbx_description
1 polymer ?
#
loop_
_entity_poly.entity_id
_entity_poly.type
_entity_poly.pdbx_seq_one_letter_code
_entity_poly.pdbx_strand_id
1 'polypeptide(L)'
;NATGKSIRFRVCHLLATLLKEMPEDLDLDEVVLEEIERAIMDRAYDRLPRIRAVAAEALGFLQNPEDSTSKESVIGVLLKMASFDASASVRKACVTSIAITKETLQCLLQRTRDVNLEVRLAAIRGIALKVEPTMLTKEQRDSLLEQGLRDRTENVRKATAEYLLRDGWFHGYCGGDIFEFA
;
A
#
# COMPACT_ATOMS: atom_id res chain seq x y z
N ASN A 1 -12.96 22.01 7.81
CA ASN A 1 -11.83 21.69 8.72
C ASN A 1 -12.14 22.01 10.17
N ALA A 2 -12.43 21.01 11.01
CA ALA A 2 -12.66 21.19 12.44
C ALA A 2 -11.35 21.29 13.24
N THR A 3 -11.31 22.11 14.30
CA THR A 3 -10.14 22.24 15.19
C THR A 3 -9.94 21.00 16.07
N GLY A 4 -11.03 20.36 16.47
CA GLY A 4 -11.05 19.20 17.37
C GLY A 4 -10.38 17.96 16.78
N LYS A 5 -9.34 17.46 17.46
CA LYS A 5 -8.60 16.23 17.09
C LYS A 5 -9.50 14.99 17.00
N SER A 6 -10.49 14.89 17.89
CA SER A 6 -11.46 13.77 17.90
C SER A 6 -12.41 13.83 16.71
N ILE A 7 -12.90 15.03 16.39
CA ILE A 7 -13.82 15.27 15.27
C ILE A 7 -13.13 14.93 13.95
N ARG A 8 -11.92 15.46 13.72
CA ARG A 8 -11.15 15.16 12.50
C ARG A 8 -10.91 13.67 12.31
N PHE A 9 -10.55 12.95 13.38
CA PHE A 9 -10.37 11.51 13.32
C PHE A 9 -11.68 10.78 12.98
N ARG A 10 -12.77 11.07 13.70
CA ARG A 10 -14.06 10.39 13.51
C ARG A 10 -14.64 10.63 12.11
N VAL A 11 -14.53 11.86 11.59
CA VAL A 11 -15.00 12.17 10.24
C VAL A 11 -14.17 11.44 9.19
N CYS A 12 -12.83 11.49 9.28
CA CYS A 12 -11.96 10.78 8.35
C CYS A 12 -12.20 9.26 8.38
N HIS A 13 -12.39 8.70 9.57
CA HIS A 13 -12.66 7.28 9.76
C HIS A 13 -14.04 6.89 9.21
N LEU A 14 -15.05 7.73 9.40
CA LEU A 14 -16.37 7.49 8.82
C LEU A 14 -16.29 7.45 7.30
N LEU A 15 -15.62 8.43 6.66
CA LEU A 15 -15.43 8.44 5.21
C LEU A 15 -14.66 7.20 4.72
N ALA A 16 -13.57 6.83 5.40
CA ALA A 16 -12.81 5.62 5.08
C ALA A 16 -13.67 4.35 5.16
N THR A 17 -14.53 4.27 6.18
CA THR A 17 -15.43 3.13 6.38
C THR A 17 -16.49 3.09 5.28
N LEU A 18 -17.09 4.24 4.94
CA LEU A 18 -18.08 4.31 3.88
C LEU A 18 -17.49 3.88 2.54
N LEU A 19 -16.35 4.45 2.14
CA LEU A 19 -15.67 4.08 0.88
C LEU A 19 -15.33 2.58 0.82
N LYS A 20 -14.94 1.98 1.94
CA LYS A 20 -14.63 0.56 2.00
C LYS A 20 -15.86 -0.34 1.83
N GLU A 21 -16.98 0.04 2.43
CA GLU A 21 -18.20 -0.78 2.43
C GLU A 21 -19.11 -0.47 1.22
N MET A 22 -18.74 0.50 0.40
CA MET A 22 -19.44 0.81 -0.84
C MET A 22 -19.27 -0.30 -1.89
N PRO A 23 -20.34 -0.67 -2.61
CA PRO A 23 -20.24 -1.56 -3.75
C PRO A 23 -19.34 -0.97 -4.85
N GLU A 24 -18.59 -1.82 -5.55
CA GLU A 24 -17.71 -1.39 -6.66
C GLU A 24 -18.50 -0.79 -7.83
N ASP A 25 -19.77 -1.18 -8.00
CA ASP A 25 -20.68 -0.71 -9.06
C ASP A 25 -21.53 0.49 -8.64
N LEU A 26 -21.28 1.06 -7.46
CA LEU A 26 -22.02 2.22 -6.98
C LEU A 26 -21.61 3.49 -7.74
N ASP A 27 -22.54 3.98 -8.55
CA ASP A 27 -22.40 5.24 -9.26
C ASP A 27 -22.56 6.41 -8.27
N LEU A 28 -21.42 6.99 -7.86
CA LEU A 28 -21.38 8.23 -7.11
C LEU A 28 -21.33 9.41 -8.07
N ASP A 29 -22.07 10.46 -7.72
CA ASP A 29 -21.93 11.77 -8.34
C ASP A 29 -20.45 12.22 -8.28
N GLU A 30 -19.88 12.56 -9.44
CA GLU A 30 -18.48 12.96 -9.61
C GLU A 30 -18.11 14.12 -8.69
N VAL A 31 -19.03 15.09 -8.50
CA VAL A 31 -18.79 16.24 -7.62
C VAL A 31 -18.65 15.80 -6.17
N VAL A 32 -19.47 14.82 -5.74
CA VAL A 32 -19.38 14.26 -4.38
C VAL A 32 -18.05 13.51 -4.20
N LEU A 33 -17.63 12.74 -5.21
CA LEU A 33 -16.36 12.02 -5.18
C LEU A 33 -15.17 12.98 -5.07
N GLU A 34 -15.15 14.04 -5.87
CA GLU A 34 -14.13 15.09 -5.82
C GLU A 34 -14.07 15.79 -4.45
N GLU A 35 -15.22 16.06 -3.83
CA GLU A 35 -15.28 16.67 -2.50
C GLU A 35 -14.73 15.74 -1.42
N ILE A 36 -15.06 14.44 -1.49
CA ILE A 36 -14.55 13.40 -0.60
C ILE A 36 -13.03 13.28 -0.76
N GLU A 37 -12.54 13.16 -1.99
CA GLU A 37 -11.11 13.07 -2.29
C GLU A 37 -10.37 14.28 -1.73
N ARG A 38 -10.83 15.49 -2.06
CA ARG A 38 -10.25 16.75 -1.56
C ARG A 38 -10.19 16.74 -0.04
N ALA A 39 -11.28 16.36 0.63
CA ALA A 39 -11.34 16.33 2.10
C ALA A 39 -10.39 15.31 2.73
N ILE A 40 -10.19 14.15 2.11
CA ILE A 40 -9.27 13.10 2.58
C ILE A 40 -7.81 13.47 2.29
N MET A 41 -7.51 14.02 1.11
CA MET A 41 -6.18 14.56 0.77
C MET A 41 -5.74 15.61 1.79
N ASP A 42 -6.66 16.45 2.24
CA ASP A 42 -6.48 17.40 3.32
C ASP A 42 -6.12 16.76 4.69
N ARG A 43 -6.52 15.50 4.91
CA ARG A 43 -6.21 14.70 6.10
C ARG A 43 -4.91 13.90 5.97
N ALA A 44 -4.42 13.67 4.75
CA ALA A 44 -3.10 13.10 4.51
C ALA A 44 -1.97 13.95 5.11
N TYR A 45 -2.21 15.25 5.32
CA TYR A 45 -1.27 16.20 5.93
C TYR A 45 -1.58 16.53 7.39
N ASP A 46 -2.44 15.76 8.07
CA ASP A 46 -2.81 16.03 9.46
C ASP A 46 -1.61 15.92 10.42
N ARG A 47 -1.58 16.76 11.46
CA ARG A 47 -0.55 16.70 12.52
C ARG A 47 -0.53 15.35 13.25
N LEU A 48 -1.67 14.67 13.37
CA LEU A 48 -1.75 13.40 14.07
C LEU A 48 -1.51 12.20 13.13
N PRO A 49 -0.51 11.33 13.40
CA PRO A 49 -0.24 10.16 12.56
C PRO A 49 -1.43 9.22 12.38
N ARG A 50 -2.25 9.04 13.42
CA ARG A 50 -3.45 8.19 13.33
C ARG A 50 -4.49 8.70 12.32
N ILE A 51 -4.56 10.01 12.12
CA ILE A 51 -5.48 10.60 11.13
C ILE A 51 -4.91 10.41 9.73
N ARG A 52 -3.59 10.63 9.56
CA ARG A 52 -2.90 10.37 8.29
C ARG A 52 -2.97 8.91 7.87
N ALA A 53 -2.89 7.96 8.80
CA ALA A 53 -3.00 6.54 8.50
C ALA A 53 -4.40 6.18 7.97
N VAL A 54 -5.46 6.66 8.62
CA VAL A 54 -6.84 6.49 8.14
C VAL A 54 -7.06 7.18 6.79
N ALA A 55 -6.46 8.36 6.60
CA ALA A 55 -6.51 9.04 5.31
C ALA A 55 -5.83 8.21 4.21
N ALA A 56 -4.66 7.61 4.48
CA ALA A 56 -3.98 6.74 3.53
C ALA A 56 -4.80 5.49 3.16
N GLU A 57 -5.52 4.90 4.12
CA GLU A 57 -6.45 3.80 3.86
C GLU A 57 -7.60 4.24 2.95
N ALA A 58 -8.22 5.40 3.25
CA ALA A 58 -9.33 5.93 2.47
C ALA A 58 -8.92 6.30 1.03
N LEU A 59 -7.75 6.93 0.87
CA LEU A 59 -7.16 7.24 -0.43
C LEU A 59 -6.91 5.99 -1.27
N GLY A 60 -6.76 4.81 -0.66
CA GLY A 60 -6.65 3.55 -1.37
C GLY A 60 -7.80 3.29 -2.34
N PHE A 61 -9.01 3.71 -1.99
CA PHE A 61 -10.24 3.55 -2.77
C PHE A 61 -10.45 4.65 -3.82
N LEU A 62 -9.64 5.71 -3.78
CA LEU A 62 -9.77 6.90 -4.63
C LEU A 62 -8.60 7.03 -5.63
N GLN A 63 -7.85 5.96 -5.85
CA GLN A 63 -6.76 5.96 -6.81
C GLN A 63 -7.29 5.81 -8.22
N ASN A 64 -6.85 6.69 -9.13
CA ASN A 64 -7.02 6.51 -10.55
C ASN A 64 -5.70 6.00 -11.18
N PRO A 65 -5.66 4.78 -11.76
CA PRO A 65 -4.45 4.26 -12.43
C PRO A 65 -3.99 5.08 -13.62
N GLU A 66 -4.88 5.87 -14.24
CA GLU A 66 -4.56 6.76 -15.36
C GLU A 66 -3.92 8.08 -14.91
N ASP A 67 -4.01 8.41 -13.62
CA ASP A 67 -3.43 9.64 -13.09
C ASP A 67 -1.89 9.60 -13.15
N SER A 68 -1.31 10.73 -13.53
CA SER A 68 0.12 10.93 -13.38
C SER A 68 0.56 10.75 -11.92
N THR A 69 1.78 10.27 -11.71
CA THR A 69 2.41 10.21 -10.38
C THR A 69 2.88 11.58 -9.87
N SER A 70 2.19 12.66 -10.27
CA SER A 70 2.46 14.02 -9.81
C SER A 70 2.30 14.11 -8.29
N LYS A 71 2.94 15.09 -7.65
CA LYS A 71 2.92 15.24 -6.19
C LYS A 71 1.54 15.57 -5.62
N GLU A 72 0.60 15.94 -6.49
CA GLU A 72 -0.74 16.41 -6.16
C GLU A 72 -1.79 15.31 -6.37
N SER A 73 -1.49 14.26 -7.13
CA SER A 73 -2.40 13.12 -7.31
C SER A 73 -2.44 12.23 -6.07
N VAL A 74 -3.53 11.47 -5.93
CA VAL A 74 -3.71 10.50 -4.85
C VAL A 74 -2.55 9.52 -4.77
N ILE A 75 -2.12 8.96 -5.91
CA ILE A 75 -0.99 8.04 -5.99
C ILE A 75 0.30 8.74 -5.54
N GLY A 76 0.56 9.96 -6.01
CA GLY A 76 1.77 10.70 -5.62
C GLY A 76 1.82 11.02 -4.12
N VAL A 77 0.68 11.37 -3.52
CA VAL A 77 0.57 11.58 -2.07
C VAL A 77 0.85 10.29 -1.30
N LEU A 78 0.25 9.16 -1.71
CA LEU A 78 0.51 7.86 -1.10
C LEU A 78 1.98 7.44 -1.21
N LEU A 79 2.61 7.64 -2.37
CA LEU A 79 4.03 7.35 -2.58
C LEU A 79 4.94 8.19 -1.67
N LYS A 80 4.63 9.48 -1.54
CA LYS A 80 5.36 10.39 -0.65
C LYS A 80 5.21 9.98 0.81
N MET A 81 4.00 9.66 1.26
CA MET A 81 3.73 9.22 2.62
C MET A 81 4.41 7.88 2.92
N ALA A 82 4.29 6.90 2.02
CA ALA A 82 4.98 5.60 2.14
C ALA A 82 6.49 5.79 2.27
N SER A 83 7.07 6.72 1.53
CA SER A 83 8.52 6.95 1.48
C SER A 83 9.06 7.73 2.68
N PHE A 84 8.33 8.77 3.12
CA PHE A 84 8.88 9.82 3.97
C PHE A 84 8.10 10.10 5.27
N ASP A 85 6.92 9.51 5.50
CA ASP A 85 6.21 9.76 6.76
C ASP A 85 7.01 9.22 7.95
N ALA A 86 7.16 10.05 9.00
CA ALA A 86 7.89 9.67 10.21
C ALA A 86 7.24 8.47 10.93
N SER A 87 5.92 8.32 10.84
CA SER A 87 5.19 7.24 11.50
C SER A 87 5.17 5.96 10.67
N ALA A 88 5.67 4.88 11.26
CA ALA A 88 5.58 3.55 10.67
C ALA A 88 4.14 3.11 10.41
N SER A 89 3.17 3.52 11.24
CA SER A 89 1.76 3.19 11.02
C SER A 89 1.20 3.81 9.74
N VAL A 90 1.65 5.02 9.40
CA VAL A 90 1.24 5.71 8.17
C VAL A 90 1.90 5.05 6.96
N ARG A 91 3.21 4.78 7.03
CA ARG A 91 3.91 4.07 5.94
C ARG A 91 3.30 2.70 5.67
N LYS A 92 2.94 1.94 6.72
CA LYS A 92 2.24 0.65 6.63
C LYS A 92 0.88 0.80 5.93
N ALA A 93 0.08 1.78 6.34
CA ALA A 93 -1.21 2.06 5.72
C ALA A 93 -1.08 2.36 4.23
N CYS A 94 -0.13 3.21 3.83
CA CYS A 94 0.13 3.51 2.41
C CYS A 94 0.54 2.25 1.64
N VAL A 95 1.50 1.47 2.13
CA VAL A 95 1.97 0.24 1.48
C VAL A 95 0.86 -0.78 1.28
N THR A 96 -0.09 -0.86 2.22
CA THR A 96 -1.22 -1.78 2.13
C THR A 96 -2.26 -1.30 1.10
N SER A 97 -2.41 0.02 0.96
CA SER A 97 -3.51 0.65 0.21
C SER A 97 -3.16 1.01 -1.23
N ILE A 98 -1.87 1.19 -1.53
CA ILE A 98 -1.39 1.55 -2.88
C ILE A 98 -1.79 0.50 -3.91
N ALA A 99 -2.35 0.97 -5.04
CA ALA A 99 -2.58 0.18 -6.24
C ALA A 99 -1.25 -0.11 -6.94
N ILE A 100 -1.10 -1.32 -7.50
CA ILE A 100 0.14 -1.73 -8.14
C ILE A 100 0.18 -1.23 -9.58
N THR A 101 1.14 -0.37 -9.87
CA THR A 101 1.57 0.04 -11.21
C THR A 101 3.09 -0.14 -11.30
N LYS A 102 3.67 0.09 -12.47
CA LYS A 102 5.12 0.04 -12.65
C LYS A 102 5.86 1.01 -11.72
N GLU A 103 5.31 2.21 -11.52
CA GLU A 103 5.85 3.27 -10.68
C GLU A 103 5.70 2.93 -9.20
N THR A 104 4.51 2.46 -8.79
CA THR A 104 4.25 2.20 -7.37
C THR A 104 4.93 0.91 -6.87
N LEU A 105 5.16 -0.05 -7.74
CA LEU A 105 5.88 -1.28 -7.43
C LEU A 105 7.30 -1.01 -6.90
N GLN A 106 8.00 -0.01 -7.47
CA GLN A 106 9.32 0.38 -6.97
C GLN A 106 9.26 0.87 -5.52
N CYS A 107 8.22 1.61 -5.15
CA CYS A 107 8.02 2.05 -3.77
C CYS A 107 7.81 0.85 -2.84
N LEU A 108 6.96 -0.11 -3.21
CA LEU A 108 6.73 -1.33 -2.43
C LEU A 108 8.02 -2.14 -2.23
N LEU A 109 8.81 -2.34 -3.30
CA LEU A 109 10.10 -3.02 -3.23
C LEU A 109 11.11 -2.30 -2.33
N GLN A 110 11.06 -0.98 -2.22
CA GLN A 110 11.89 -0.25 -1.27
C GLN A 110 11.39 -0.43 0.17
N ARG A 111 10.07 -0.55 0.37
CA ARG A 111 9.46 -0.73 1.71
C ARG A 111 9.67 -2.12 2.31
N THR A 112 10.09 -3.12 1.52
CA THR A 112 10.60 -4.39 2.08
C THR A 112 11.87 -4.23 2.90
N ARG A 113 12.53 -3.06 2.84
CA ARG A 113 13.72 -2.70 3.64
C ARG A 113 13.44 -1.62 4.69
N ASP A 114 12.18 -1.34 4.99
CA ASP A 114 11.82 -0.33 5.99
C ASP A 114 12.46 -0.62 7.35
N VAL A 115 12.79 0.44 8.09
CA VAL A 115 13.35 0.34 9.44
C VAL A 115 12.42 -0.39 10.40
N ASN A 116 11.11 -0.31 10.18
CA ASN A 116 10.06 -0.92 10.98
C ASN A 116 9.61 -2.27 10.40
N LEU A 117 9.57 -3.30 11.25
CA LEU A 117 9.23 -4.66 10.84
C LEU A 117 7.83 -4.80 10.25
N GLU A 118 6.84 -4.05 10.78
CA GLU A 118 5.45 -4.15 10.35
C GLU A 118 5.25 -3.59 8.93
N VAL A 119 6.05 -2.58 8.55
CA VAL A 119 6.06 -2.04 7.19
C VAL A 119 6.70 -3.04 6.23
N ARG A 120 7.82 -3.69 6.62
CA ARG A 120 8.44 -4.75 5.82
C ARG A 120 7.49 -5.91 5.57
N LEU A 121 6.79 -6.36 6.61
CA LEU A 121 5.78 -7.43 6.51
C LEU A 121 4.62 -7.05 5.59
N ALA A 122 4.10 -5.82 5.71
CA ALA A 122 3.04 -5.32 4.84
C ALA A 122 3.49 -5.27 3.37
N ALA A 123 4.71 -4.82 3.11
CA ALA A 123 5.27 -4.78 1.76
C ALA A 123 5.41 -6.19 1.16
N ILE A 124 5.98 -7.14 1.91
CA ILE A 124 6.15 -8.53 1.43
C ILE A 124 4.80 -9.18 1.15
N ARG A 125 3.82 -9.01 2.04
CA ARG A 125 2.45 -9.54 1.82
C ARG A 125 1.75 -8.87 0.65
N GLY A 126 1.92 -7.56 0.50
CA GLY A 126 1.38 -6.82 -0.64
C GLY A 126 1.94 -7.31 -1.98
N ILE A 127 3.25 -7.54 -2.05
CA ILE A 127 3.90 -8.13 -3.23
C ILE A 127 3.41 -9.56 -3.45
N ALA A 128 3.37 -10.39 -2.41
CA ALA A 128 2.91 -11.78 -2.51
C ALA A 128 1.49 -11.90 -3.07
N LEU A 129 0.60 -10.97 -2.73
CA LEU A 129 -0.80 -11.00 -3.14
C LEU A 129 -1.04 -10.39 -4.53
N LYS A 130 -0.27 -9.38 -4.92
CA LYS A 130 -0.61 -8.51 -6.06
C LYS A 130 0.43 -8.49 -7.19
N VAL A 131 1.57 -9.17 -7.03
CA VAL A 131 2.71 -9.06 -7.95
C VAL A 131 3.18 -10.44 -8.40
N GLU A 132 2.98 -10.71 -9.68
CA GLU A 132 3.54 -11.90 -10.34
C GLU A 132 5.06 -11.77 -10.51
N PRO A 133 5.82 -12.88 -10.45
CA PRO A 133 7.28 -12.86 -10.64
C PRO A 133 7.72 -12.17 -11.93
N THR A 134 6.94 -12.29 -13.01
CA THR A 134 7.22 -11.73 -14.34
C THR A 134 7.11 -10.21 -14.41
N MET A 135 6.42 -9.59 -13.45
CA MET A 135 6.37 -8.12 -13.32
C MET A 135 7.68 -7.54 -12.79
N LEU A 136 8.58 -8.39 -12.28
CA LEU A 136 9.86 -8.02 -11.69
C LEU A 136 11.01 -8.43 -12.62
N THR A 137 12.03 -7.58 -12.70
CA THR A 137 13.29 -8.02 -13.33
C THR A 137 13.94 -9.13 -12.50
N LYS A 138 14.83 -9.90 -13.12
CA LYS A 138 15.58 -10.95 -12.42
C LYS A 138 16.30 -10.40 -11.18
N GLU A 139 16.95 -9.23 -11.32
CA GLU A 139 17.68 -8.58 -10.23
C GLU A 139 16.73 -8.16 -9.09
N GLN A 140 15.51 -7.73 -9.42
CA GLN A 140 14.52 -7.39 -8.40
C GLN A 140 14.02 -8.63 -7.66
N ARG A 141 13.77 -9.74 -8.37
CA ARG A 141 13.41 -11.04 -7.77
C ARG A 141 14.51 -11.54 -6.83
N ASP A 142 15.74 -11.58 -7.32
CA ASP A 142 16.90 -12.03 -6.56
C ASP A 142 17.10 -11.17 -5.31
N SER A 143 17.06 -9.84 -5.44
CA SER A 143 17.22 -8.91 -4.32
C SER A 143 16.11 -9.06 -3.28
N LEU A 144 14.85 -9.21 -3.72
CA LEU A 144 13.70 -9.37 -2.84
C LEU A 144 13.80 -10.67 -2.02
N LEU A 145 14.11 -11.79 -2.69
CA LEU A 145 14.25 -13.09 -2.03
C LEU A 145 15.45 -13.12 -1.09
N GLU A 146 16.61 -12.63 -1.53
CA GLU A 146 17.82 -12.57 -0.72
C GLU A 146 17.57 -11.79 0.58
N GLN A 147 16.96 -10.62 0.48
CA GLN A 147 16.75 -9.76 1.64
C GLN A 147 15.66 -10.29 2.57
N GLY A 148 14.55 -10.78 2.01
CA GLY A 148 13.46 -11.30 2.80
C GLY A 148 13.85 -12.57 3.55
N LEU A 149 14.49 -13.53 2.87
CA LEU A 149 14.91 -14.80 3.47
C LEU A 149 16.09 -14.64 4.44
N ARG A 150 16.88 -13.57 4.31
CA ARG A 150 17.98 -13.23 5.23
C ARG A 150 17.63 -12.07 6.17
N ASP A 151 16.36 -11.68 6.27
CA ASP A 151 15.97 -10.58 7.15
C ASP A 151 16.31 -10.90 8.61
N ARG A 152 16.72 -9.89 9.37
CA ARG A 152 17.05 -10.00 10.80
C ARG A 152 15.89 -10.54 11.64
N THR A 153 14.65 -10.32 11.22
CA THR A 153 13.44 -10.70 11.95
C THR A 153 12.86 -12.00 11.40
N GLU A 154 12.63 -12.99 12.27
CA GLU A 154 12.10 -14.29 11.86
C GLU A 154 10.75 -14.21 11.16
N ASN A 155 9.85 -13.35 11.65
CA ASN A 155 8.54 -13.15 11.04
C ASN A 155 8.65 -12.68 9.58
N VAL A 156 9.66 -11.87 9.25
CA VAL A 156 9.89 -11.39 7.88
C VAL A 156 10.41 -12.54 7.02
N ARG A 157 11.37 -13.32 7.51
CA ARG A 157 11.87 -14.52 6.81
C ARG A 157 10.74 -15.52 6.52
N LYS A 158 9.89 -15.79 7.52
CA LYS A 158 8.69 -16.63 7.37
C LYS A 158 7.73 -16.05 6.36
N ALA A 159 7.44 -14.75 6.42
CA ALA A 159 6.55 -14.12 5.46
C ALA A 159 7.07 -14.22 4.01
N THR A 160 8.37 -14.08 3.80
CA THR A 160 8.99 -14.26 2.48
C THR A 160 8.93 -15.71 2.01
N ALA A 161 9.28 -16.67 2.87
CA ALA A 161 9.27 -18.08 2.49
C ALA A 161 7.86 -18.60 2.24
N GLU A 162 6.92 -18.27 3.13
CA GLU A 162 5.57 -18.82 3.12
C GLU A 162 4.63 -18.04 2.20
N TYR A 163 4.47 -16.73 2.40
CA TYR A 163 3.48 -15.98 1.63
C TYR A 163 3.99 -15.63 0.24
N LEU A 164 5.22 -15.11 0.12
CA LEU A 164 5.74 -14.69 -1.20
C LEU A 164 6.13 -15.89 -2.04
N LEU A 165 7.07 -16.72 -1.57
CA LEU A 165 7.66 -17.77 -2.39
C LEU A 165 6.73 -18.97 -2.53
N ARG A 166 6.26 -19.56 -1.42
CA ARG A 166 5.44 -20.78 -1.44
C ARG A 166 4.02 -20.51 -1.94
N ASP A 167 3.29 -19.59 -1.30
CA ASP A 167 1.86 -19.42 -1.56
C ASP A 167 1.62 -18.55 -2.80
N GLY A 168 2.26 -17.37 -2.88
CA GLY A 168 2.07 -16.42 -3.98
C GLY A 168 2.70 -16.89 -5.29
N TRP A 169 4.01 -17.13 -5.29
CA TRP A 169 4.72 -17.41 -6.54
C TRP A 169 4.67 -18.88 -6.95
N PHE A 170 5.01 -19.82 -6.08
CA PHE A 170 5.08 -21.24 -6.46
C PHE A 170 3.69 -21.86 -6.67
N HIS A 171 2.80 -21.77 -5.68
CA HIS A 171 1.44 -22.32 -5.86
C HIS A 171 0.53 -21.38 -6.65
N GLY A 172 0.56 -20.07 -6.33
CA GLY A 172 -0.35 -19.10 -6.92
C GLY A 172 -0.07 -18.80 -8.39
N TYR A 173 1.19 -18.50 -8.74
CA TYR A 173 1.57 -18.18 -10.11
C TYR A 173 2.00 -19.42 -10.91
N CYS A 174 2.91 -20.23 -10.38
CA CYS A 174 3.47 -21.38 -11.11
C CYS A 174 2.60 -22.66 -11.04
N GLY A 175 1.49 -22.66 -10.30
CA GLY A 175 0.62 -23.85 -10.17
C GLY A 175 1.30 -25.07 -9.53
N GLY A 176 2.41 -24.88 -8.82
CA GLY A 176 3.20 -25.96 -8.23
C GLY A 176 4.27 -26.56 -9.15
N ASP A 177 4.49 -26.01 -10.35
CA ASP A 177 5.59 -26.40 -11.24
C ASP A 177 6.77 -25.44 -11.12
N ILE A 178 7.92 -25.93 -10.66
CA ILE A 178 9.11 -25.09 -10.48
C ILE A 178 9.70 -24.58 -11.79
N PHE A 179 9.42 -25.25 -12.92
CA PHE A 179 9.93 -24.83 -14.22
C PHE A 179 9.23 -23.59 -14.77
N GLU A 180 8.02 -23.29 -14.27
CA GLU A 180 7.26 -22.06 -14.58
C GLU A 180 7.77 -20.83 -13.81
N PHE A 181 8.78 -20.99 -12.95
CA PHE A 181 9.36 -19.87 -12.18
C PHE A 181 10.37 -19.03 -12.99
N ALA A 182 10.81 -19.51 -14.16
CA ALA A 182 11.89 -18.92 -14.96
C ALA A 182 11.58 -17.48 -15.43
#